data_AF-A0A1Y3BFX2-F1
#
_entry.id   AF-A0A1Y3BFX2-F1
#
_cell.length_a   1.000
_cell.length_b   1.000
_cell.length_c   1.000
_cell.angle_alpha   90.00
_cell.angle_beta   90.00
_cell.angle_gamma   90.00
#
_symmetry.space_group_name_H-M   'P 1'
#
loop_
_entity.id
_entity.type
_entity.pdbx_description
1 polymer ?
#
loop_
_entity_poly.entity_id
_entity_poly.type
_entity_poly.pdbx_seq_one_letter_code
_entity_poly.pdbx_strand_id
1 'polypeptide(L)'
;AERLLPALETSTTGLPYPRVHLREGVPNSTLCHWCKTETCPAGAGSLLLEFGILSRLTGDFRFEIAAKRAINTLWALRANTGLFGNSIDVESTEWLGEISGIGAGIDSFYEYLLKSWIYFGDRTYWEMFKESYDNIKTYNRRGRQFCNSGIGQHPMYVNVNMYSGRTMTTWIDALAAAWPACQLLAGDIEESICTHMVFFNIWRRFDLLPERYNWHQSEPELSFYPLRPELAESTYQLYQATKNPFYLHVGRIMLESINKYSRSDCGYATVHDVQDKSLEDRMESFFLSETCKYLYLVIIHSFIP
;
A
#
# COMPACT_ATOMS: atom_id res chain seq x y z
N ALA A 1 -14.51 17.19 0.52
CA ALA A 1 -13.87 17.11 -0.81
C ALA A 1 -13.51 18.49 -1.35
N GLU A 2 -14.43 19.47 -1.41
CA GLU A 2 -14.14 20.83 -1.95
C GLU A 2 -12.90 21.48 -1.35
N ARG A 3 -12.71 21.39 -0.03
CA ARG A 3 -11.54 21.94 0.68
C ARG A 3 -10.20 21.29 0.29
N LEU A 4 -10.22 20.16 -0.42
CA LEU A 4 -9.03 19.49 -0.94
C LEU A 4 -8.69 19.91 -2.37
N LEU A 5 -9.68 20.36 -3.16
CA LEU A 5 -9.46 20.77 -4.56
C LEU A 5 -8.34 21.80 -4.73
N PRO A 6 -8.15 22.79 -3.84
CA PRO A 6 -7.04 23.73 -3.99
C PRO A 6 -5.67 23.06 -4.11
N ALA A 7 -5.42 21.92 -3.44
CA ALA A 7 -4.16 21.19 -3.59
C ALA A 7 -3.94 20.64 -5.01
N LEU A 8 -5.01 20.19 -5.67
CA LEU A 8 -4.97 19.61 -7.01
C LEU A 8 -4.98 20.71 -8.09
N GLU A 9 -5.80 21.75 -7.90
CA GLU A 9 -6.05 22.78 -8.91
C GLU A 9 -4.96 23.85 -8.98
N THR A 10 -4.33 24.16 -7.84
CA THR A 10 -3.23 25.16 -7.78
C THR A 10 -1.95 24.65 -8.45
N SER A 11 -1.81 23.34 -8.57
CA SER A 11 -0.65 22.72 -9.21
C SER A 11 -0.65 22.93 -10.73
N THR A 12 0.47 23.46 -11.23
CA THR A 12 0.72 23.61 -12.67
C THR A 12 1.04 22.28 -13.34
N THR A 13 1.70 21.36 -12.62
CA THR A 13 2.10 20.03 -13.11
C THR A 13 0.93 19.05 -13.12
N GLY A 14 -0.08 19.27 -12.26
CA GLY A 14 -1.21 18.38 -12.05
C GLY A 14 -1.02 17.39 -10.91
N LEU A 15 0.17 17.34 -10.28
CA LEU A 15 0.37 16.62 -9.03
C LEU A 15 -0.20 17.43 -7.85
N PRO A 16 -0.97 16.85 -6.93
CA PRO A 16 -1.45 17.58 -5.77
C PRO A 16 -0.32 17.94 -4.82
N TYR A 17 -0.38 19.15 -4.26
CA TYR A 17 0.41 19.48 -3.07
C TYR A 17 0.05 18.51 -1.92
N PRO A 18 1.05 18.04 -1.14
CA PRO A 18 0.85 17.08 -0.05
C PRO A 18 0.06 17.66 1.13
N ARG A 19 -0.14 18.98 1.18
CA ARG A 19 -0.82 19.69 2.27
C ARG A 19 -1.68 20.83 1.73
N VAL A 20 -2.82 21.04 2.36
CA VAL A 20 -3.75 22.14 2.07
C VAL A 20 -4.33 22.67 3.37
N HIS A 21 -4.41 23.99 3.50
CA HIS A 21 -5.12 24.58 4.63
C HIS A 21 -6.62 24.52 4.36
N LEU A 22 -7.38 23.81 5.19
CA LEU A 22 -8.80 23.53 4.94
C LEU A 22 -9.67 24.79 4.82
N ARG A 23 -9.23 25.94 5.34
CA ARG A 23 -9.93 27.23 5.21
C ARG A 23 -9.36 28.13 4.12
N GLU A 24 -8.06 28.10 3.87
CA GLU A 24 -7.36 29.11 3.06
C GLU A 24 -6.78 28.54 1.76
N GLY A 25 -6.85 27.22 1.55
CA GLY A 25 -6.28 26.55 0.39
C GLY A 25 -4.77 26.37 0.47
N VAL A 26 -4.11 26.42 -0.68
CA VAL A 26 -2.64 26.36 -0.79
C VAL A 26 -2.09 27.79 -0.75
N PRO A 27 -1.13 28.10 0.14
CA PRO A 27 -0.56 29.44 0.24
C PRO A 27 0.30 29.78 -0.99
N ASN A 28 0.17 30.99 -1.51
CA ASN A 28 1.01 31.51 -2.61
C ASN A 28 2.43 31.94 -2.17
N SER A 29 2.85 31.65 -0.94
CA SER A 29 4.07 32.24 -0.35
C SER A 29 5.15 31.21 -0.08
N THR A 30 6.36 31.51 -0.57
CA THR A 30 7.62 30.81 -0.25
C THR A 30 8.01 30.90 1.23
N LEU A 31 7.33 31.73 2.04
CA LEU A 31 7.55 31.87 3.48
C LEU A 31 6.69 30.91 4.32
N CYS A 32 5.91 30.05 3.68
CA CYS A 32 5.07 29.09 4.37
C CYS A 32 5.90 27.93 4.93
N HIS A 33 6.23 27.98 6.22
CA HIS A 33 7.06 26.96 6.89
C HIS A 33 6.50 25.52 6.86
N TRP A 34 5.21 25.36 6.58
CA TRP A 34 4.56 24.04 6.47
C TRP A 34 4.27 23.61 5.04
N CYS A 35 4.52 24.49 4.06
CA CYS A 35 4.34 24.19 2.64
C CYS A 35 5.47 23.26 2.21
N LYS A 36 5.08 22.03 1.90
CA LYS A 36 5.97 21.02 1.32
C LYS A 36 5.54 20.81 -0.12
N THR A 37 6.50 20.69 -1.00
CA THR A 37 6.32 20.32 -2.41
C THR A 37 6.56 18.83 -2.63
N GLU A 38 7.23 18.16 -1.70
CA GLU A 38 7.47 16.72 -1.72
C GLU A 38 6.18 15.92 -1.47
N THR A 39 5.79 15.12 -2.46
CA THR A 39 4.72 14.13 -2.39
C THR A 39 5.23 12.75 -2.82
N CYS A 40 4.35 11.76 -2.93
CA CYS A 40 4.68 10.42 -3.42
C CYS A 40 3.56 9.91 -4.36
N PRO A 41 3.81 8.89 -5.21
CA PRO A 41 2.77 8.32 -6.06
C PRO A 41 1.50 7.90 -5.32
N ALA A 42 1.63 7.28 -4.14
CA ALA A 42 0.50 6.92 -3.29
C ALA A 42 -0.30 8.16 -2.85
N GLY A 43 0.36 9.17 -2.29
CA GLY A 43 -0.28 10.41 -1.83
C GLY A 43 -0.92 11.22 -2.97
N ALA A 44 -0.31 11.20 -4.15
CA ALA A 44 -0.80 11.93 -5.32
C ALA A 44 -1.87 11.18 -6.12
N GLY A 45 -1.79 9.85 -6.17
CA GLY A 45 -2.60 9.00 -7.05
C GLY A 45 -3.81 8.33 -6.38
N SER A 46 -3.90 8.34 -5.06
CA SER A 46 -4.93 7.61 -4.32
C SER A 46 -6.13 8.48 -3.91
N LEU A 47 -6.73 9.17 -4.88
CA LEU A 47 -7.99 9.92 -4.69
C LEU A 47 -9.09 9.53 -5.69
N LEU A 48 -8.75 8.77 -6.73
CA LEU A 48 -9.64 8.53 -7.87
C LEU A 48 -10.92 7.77 -7.48
N LEU A 49 -10.86 6.83 -6.54
CA LEU A 49 -12.04 6.09 -6.10
C LEU A 49 -13.04 7.02 -5.40
N GLU A 50 -12.60 7.74 -4.38
CA GLU A 50 -13.44 8.63 -3.58
C GLU A 50 -13.99 9.76 -4.43
N PHE A 51 -13.13 10.41 -5.23
CA PHE A 51 -13.51 11.54 -6.07
C PHE A 51 -14.37 11.10 -7.26
N GLY A 52 -14.11 9.91 -7.82
CA GLY A 52 -14.92 9.31 -8.87
C GLY A 52 -16.33 8.93 -8.39
N ILE A 53 -16.44 8.32 -7.20
CA ILE A 53 -17.74 8.00 -6.60
C ILE A 53 -18.50 9.30 -6.28
N LEU A 54 -17.84 10.28 -5.65
CA LEU A 54 -18.45 11.57 -5.35
C LEU A 54 -18.99 12.27 -6.61
N SER A 55 -18.20 12.28 -7.69
CA SER A 55 -18.60 12.89 -8.96
C SER A 55 -19.85 12.24 -9.55
N ARG A 56 -19.92 10.90 -9.54
CA ARG A 56 -21.07 10.14 -10.04
C ARG A 56 -22.32 10.35 -9.18
N LEU A 57 -22.18 10.45 -7.86
CA LEU A 57 -23.29 10.65 -6.93
C LEU A 57 -23.86 12.07 -6.96
N THR A 58 -23.01 13.07 -7.23
CA THR A 58 -23.40 14.49 -7.16
C THR A 58 -23.63 15.14 -8.53
N GLY A 59 -23.06 14.58 -9.59
CA GLY A 59 -23.00 15.20 -10.91
C GLY A 59 -21.90 16.25 -11.08
N ASP A 60 -21.12 16.56 -10.02
CA ASP A 60 -19.97 17.48 -10.11
C ASP A 60 -18.68 16.72 -10.43
N PHE A 61 -18.27 16.74 -11.70
CA PHE A 61 -17.11 16.00 -12.19
C PHE A 61 -15.75 16.67 -11.92
N ARG A 62 -15.70 17.85 -11.30
CA ARG A 62 -14.41 18.52 -11.00
C ARG A 62 -13.51 17.64 -10.14
N PHE A 63 -14.09 16.88 -9.21
CA PHE A 63 -13.34 15.95 -8.36
C PHE A 63 -12.68 14.84 -9.19
N GLU A 64 -13.44 14.11 -9.99
CA GLU A 64 -12.90 13.01 -10.81
C GLU A 64 -11.88 13.53 -11.83
N ILE A 65 -12.13 14.69 -12.45
CA ILE A 65 -11.21 15.33 -13.40
C ILE A 65 -9.87 15.65 -12.72
N ALA A 66 -9.91 16.21 -11.50
CA ALA A 66 -8.71 16.55 -10.76
C ALA A 66 -7.89 15.30 -10.38
N ALA A 67 -8.55 14.24 -9.90
CA ALA A 67 -7.86 12.97 -9.59
C ALA A 67 -7.28 12.29 -10.84
N LYS A 68 -8.02 12.32 -11.96
CA LYS A 68 -7.55 11.81 -13.27
C LYS A 68 -6.30 12.54 -13.76
N ARG A 69 -6.27 13.87 -13.59
CA ARG A 69 -5.10 14.68 -13.97
C ARG A 69 -3.86 14.23 -13.21
N ALA A 70 -3.95 13.99 -11.90
CA ALA A 70 -2.83 13.52 -11.09
C ALA A 70 -2.30 12.15 -11.54
N ILE A 71 -3.20 11.19 -11.79
CA ILE A 71 -2.82 9.86 -12.31
C ILE A 71 -2.12 9.98 -13.66
N ASN A 72 -2.66 10.78 -14.59
CA ASN A 72 -2.06 10.97 -15.91
C ASN A 72 -0.68 11.64 -15.83
N THR A 73 -0.49 12.61 -14.93
CA THR A 73 0.81 13.24 -14.70
C THR A 73 1.81 12.22 -14.14
N LEU A 74 1.47 11.47 -13.09
CA LEU A 74 2.33 10.39 -12.59
C LEU A 74 2.66 9.40 -13.71
N TRP A 75 1.66 9.01 -14.50
CA TRP A 75 1.83 8.10 -15.63
C TRP A 75 2.77 8.69 -16.71
N ALA A 76 2.89 9.99 -16.88
CA ALA A 76 3.87 10.54 -17.82
C ALA A 76 5.32 10.47 -17.30
N LEU A 77 5.51 10.30 -15.98
CA LEU A 77 6.79 10.47 -15.28
C LEU A 77 7.50 9.15 -14.94
N ARG A 78 6.98 8.01 -15.41
CA ARG A 78 7.66 6.70 -15.27
C ARG A 78 9.07 6.75 -15.85
N ALA A 79 9.99 6.02 -15.20
CA ALA A 79 11.31 5.76 -15.75
C ALA A 79 11.24 4.93 -17.05
N ASN A 80 12.38 4.80 -17.74
CA ASN A 80 12.55 3.92 -18.89
C ASN A 80 12.24 2.43 -18.62
N THR A 81 12.31 2.00 -17.35
CA THR A 81 11.89 0.68 -16.88
C THR A 81 10.36 0.55 -16.71
N GLY A 82 9.63 1.66 -16.80
CA GLY A 82 8.22 1.74 -16.41
C GLY A 82 7.98 1.73 -14.89
N LEU A 83 9.00 1.99 -14.08
CA LEU A 83 8.88 2.12 -12.62
C LEU A 83 8.71 3.58 -12.18
N PHE A 84 8.30 3.75 -10.92
CA PHE A 84 8.10 5.05 -10.28
C PHE A 84 9.03 5.17 -9.07
N GLY A 85 9.46 6.38 -8.74
CA GLY A 85 10.15 6.65 -7.49
C GLY A 85 9.15 6.73 -6.33
N ASN A 86 9.64 6.67 -5.09
CA ASN A 86 8.79 6.75 -3.90
C ASN A 86 8.56 8.19 -3.40
N SER A 87 9.26 9.18 -3.96
CA SER A 87 9.10 10.60 -3.60
C SER A 87 9.37 11.51 -4.80
N ILE A 88 8.54 12.54 -4.98
CA ILE A 88 8.55 13.46 -6.11
C ILE A 88 8.22 14.89 -5.69
N ASP A 89 8.86 15.87 -6.32
CA ASP A 89 8.53 17.28 -6.15
C ASP A 89 7.36 17.70 -7.05
N VAL A 90 6.32 18.31 -6.45
CA VAL A 90 5.10 18.73 -7.14
C VAL A 90 5.34 19.87 -8.14
N GLU A 91 6.33 20.73 -7.92
CA GLU A 91 6.59 21.91 -8.75
C GLU A 91 7.54 21.60 -9.90
N SER A 92 8.65 20.89 -9.62
CA SER A 92 9.67 20.57 -10.63
C SER A 92 9.40 19.26 -11.37
N THR A 93 8.55 18.37 -10.84
CA THR A 93 8.36 16.99 -11.30
C THR A 93 9.61 16.10 -11.22
N GLU A 94 10.63 16.53 -10.48
CA GLU A 94 11.83 15.74 -10.26
C GLU A 94 11.59 14.68 -9.17
N TRP A 95 12.02 13.46 -9.44
CA TRP A 95 12.02 12.39 -8.45
C TRP A 95 13.07 12.68 -7.37
N LEU A 96 12.61 12.88 -6.13
CA LEU A 96 13.46 13.10 -4.96
C LEU A 96 13.89 11.78 -4.31
N GLY A 97 13.07 10.73 -4.49
CA GLY A 97 13.35 9.37 -4.04
C GLY A 97 13.20 8.38 -5.18
N GLU A 98 14.28 7.66 -5.49
CA GLU A 98 14.34 6.73 -6.64
C GLU A 98 14.08 5.27 -6.26
N ILE A 99 13.69 5.01 -5.01
CA ILE A 99 13.34 3.67 -4.55
C ILE A 99 11.98 3.30 -5.14
N SER A 100 11.93 2.22 -5.91
CA SER A 100 10.71 1.64 -6.46
C SER A 100 10.43 0.29 -5.80
N GLY A 101 9.20 0.12 -5.31
CA GLY A 101 8.76 -1.09 -4.62
C GLY A 101 7.24 -1.23 -4.68
N ILE A 102 6.73 -2.20 -3.93
CA ILE A 102 5.29 -2.48 -3.77
C ILE A 102 4.75 -1.97 -2.43
N GLY A 103 5.58 -1.26 -1.66
CA GLY A 103 5.28 -0.77 -0.32
C GLY A 103 5.18 0.75 -0.26
N ALA A 104 5.51 1.29 0.91
CA ALA A 104 5.23 2.67 1.31
C ALA A 104 5.62 3.72 0.25
N GLY A 105 4.65 4.56 -0.10
CA GLY A 105 4.82 5.70 -1.01
C GLY A 105 4.42 5.42 -2.45
N ILE A 106 4.24 4.15 -2.84
CA ILE A 106 3.82 3.78 -4.20
C ILE A 106 2.65 2.79 -4.19
N ASP A 107 2.66 1.83 -3.26
CA ASP A 107 1.58 0.87 -2.97
C ASP A 107 0.17 1.24 -3.51
N SER A 108 -0.48 2.23 -2.92
CA SER A 108 -1.88 2.55 -3.20
C SER A 108 -2.10 3.22 -4.55
N PHE A 109 -1.05 3.68 -5.24
CA PHE A 109 -1.17 4.12 -6.63
C PHE A 109 -1.57 2.94 -7.52
N TYR A 110 -0.87 1.81 -7.40
CA TYR A 110 -1.19 0.61 -8.16
C TYR A 110 -2.56 0.05 -7.79
N GLU A 111 -2.88 0.05 -6.50
CA GLU A 111 -4.19 -0.39 -6.01
C GLU A 111 -5.32 0.43 -6.63
N TYR A 112 -5.17 1.76 -6.71
CA TYR A 112 -6.20 2.64 -7.25
C TYR A 112 -6.38 2.47 -8.74
N LEU A 113 -5.32 2.18 -9.51
CA LEU A 113 -5.47 1.82 -10.93
C LEU A 113 -6.35 0.57 -11.07
N LEU A 114 -6.03 -0.50 -10.33
CA LEU A 114 -6.78 -1.75 -10.41
C LEU A 114 -8.22 -1.61 -9.91
N LYS A 115 -8.42 -1.04 -8.72
CA LYS A 115 -9.75 -0.89 -8.10
C LYS A 115 -10.62 0.09 -8.89
N SER A 116 -10.04 1.12 -9.53
CA SER A 116 -10.80 2.05 -10.40
C SER A 116 -11.26 1.37 -11.69
N TRP A 117 -10.45 0.48 -12.29
CA TRP A 117 -10.92 -0.36 -13.38
C TRP A 117 -12.10 -1.24 -12.94
N ILE A 118 -11.96 -1.95 -11.82
CA ILE A 118 -12.99 -2.86 -11.31
C ILE A 118 -14.30 -2.10 -11.04
N TYR A 119 -14.23 -0.92 -10.45
CA TYR A 119 -15.40 -0.18 -10.02
C TYR A 119 -16.02 0.68 -11.14
N PHE A 120 -15.22 1.32 -11.97
CA PHE A 120 -15.70 2.26 -13.00
C PHE A 120 -15.73 1.68 -14.42
N GLY A 121 -15.06 0.56 -14.68
CA GLY A 121 -15.01 -0.07 -16.00
C GLY A 121 -14.19 0.68 -17.05
N ASP A 122 -13.35 1.64 -16.65
CA ASP A 122 -12.47 2.38 -17.55
C ASP A 122 -11.18 1.61 -17.81
N ARG A 123 -11.06 1.08 -19.04
CA ARG A 123 -10.01 0.15 -19.44
C ARG A 123 -8.61 0.78 -19.39
N THR A 124 -8.50 2.11 -19.45
CA THR A 124 -7.22 2.79 -19.32
C THR A 124 -6.53 2.42 -18.00
N TYR A 125 -7.26 2.33 -16.89
CA TYR A 125 -6.64 1.99 -15.60
C TYR A 125 -6.18 0.53 -15.52
N TRP A 126 -6.89 -0.38 -16.19
CA TRP A 126 -6.45 -1.77 -16.30
C TRP A 126 -5.14 -1.87 -17.09
N GLU A 127 -5.03 -1.15 -18.20
CA GLU A 127 -3.84 -1.14 -19.04
C GLU A 127 -2.65 -0.56 -18.27
N MET A 128 -2.86 0.54 -17.53
CA MET A 128 -1.84 1.14 -16.67
C MET A 128 -1.39 0.19 -15.54
N PHE A 129 -2.34 -0.46 -14.87
CA PHE A 129 -2.03 -1.44 -13.82
C PHE A 129 -1.27 -2.63 -14.38
N LYS A 130 -1.74 -3.19 -15.50
CA LYS A 130 -1.14 -4.38 -16.12
C LYS A 130 0.31 -4.12 -16.55
N GLU A 131 0.56 -3.00 -17.23
CA GLU A 131 1.93 -2.61 -17.59
C GLU A 131 2.80 -2.45 -16.34
N SER A 132 2.29 -1.79 -15.30
CA SER A 132 3.01 -1.65 -14.02
C SER A 132 3.29 -3.01 -13.37
N TYR A 133 2.33 -3.92 -13.39
CA TYR A 133 2.46 -5.27 -12.82
C TYR A 133 3.54 -6.08 -13.54
N ASP A 134 3.56 -6.05 -14.87
CA ASP A 134 4.56 -6.73 -15.69
C ASP A 134 5.98 -6.16 -15.42
N ASN A 135 6.11 -4.84 -15.29
CA ASN A 135 7.38 -4.19 -14.93
C ASN A 135 7.83 -4.54 -13.51
N ILE A 136 6.92 -4.55 -12.53
CA ILE A 136 7.22 -4.95 -11.14
C ILE A 136 7.66 -6.42 -11.09
N LYS A 137 6.99 -7.32 -11.81
CA LYS A 137 7.43 -8.73 -11.92
C LYS A 137 8.81 -8.86 -12.55
N THR A 138 9.13 -8.02 -13.52
CA THR A 138 10.43 -8.03 -14.21
C THR A 138 11.55 -7.50 -13.32
N TYR A 139 11.33 -6.36 -12.66
CA TYR A 139 12.40 -5.62 -12.00
C TYR A 139 12.45 -5.82 -10.49
N ASN A 140 11.32 -6.01 -9.79
CA ASN A 140 11.28 -6.12 -8.33
C ASN A 140 11.28 -7.56 -7.82
N ARG A 141 10.76 -8.50 -8.61
CA ARG A 141 10.67 -9.90 -8.18
C ARG A 141 12.05 -10.58 -8.15
N ARG A 142 12.35 -11.27 -7.05
CA ARG A 142 13.56 -12.08 -6.83
C ARG A 142 13.18 -13.47 -6.37
N GLY A 143 14.17 -14.37 -6.30
CA GLY A 143 13.97 -15.76 -5.92
C GLY A 143 13.61 -16.63 -7.12
N ARG A 144 13.14 -17.85 -6.82
CA ARG A 144 12.78 -18.85 -7.83
C ARG A 144 11.62 -18.41 -8.72
N GLN A 145 11.49 -19.03 -9.90
CA GLN A 145 10.46 -18.68 -10.87
C GLN A 145 9.04 -19.03 -10.38
N PHE A 146 8.83 -20.26 -9.90
CA PHE A 146 7.52 -20.75 -9.47
C PHE A 146 7.38 -20.68 -7.95
N CYS A 147 6.15 -20.49 -7.46
CA CYS A 147 5.97 -20.35 -6.03
C CYS A 147 6.32 -21.63 -5.26
N ASN A 148 5.72 -22.74 -5.71
CA ASN A 148 5.73 -24.03 -5.01
C ASN A 148 6.72 -25.05 -5.59
N SER A 149 7.53 -24.66 -6.57
CA SER A 149 8.48 -25.57 -7.22
C SER A 149 9.74 -24.85 -7.70
N GLY A 150 10.78 -25.62 -8.03
CA GLY A 150 12.08 -25.10 -8.44
C GLY A 150 13.09 -25.01 -7.29
N ILE A 151 14.29 -24.52 -7.62
CA ILE A 151 15.44 -24.45 -6.71
C ILE A 151 15.74 -22.97 -6.40
N GLY A 152 16.09 -22.68 -5.15
CA GLY A 152 16.50 -21.35 -4.70
C GLY A 152 15.56 -20.72 -3.67
N GLN A 153 15.84 -19.46 -3.35
CA GLN A 153 15.09 -18.68 -2.36
C GLN A 153 13.63 -18.49 -2.77
N HIS A 154 12.75 -18.38 -1.78
CA HIS A 154 11.33 -18.12 -2.01
C HIS A 154 11.10 -16.80 -2.77
N PRO A 155 10.11 -16.71 -3.67
CA PRO A 155 9.85 -15.49 -4.40
C PRO A 155 9.52 -14.33 -3.47
N MET A 156 10.08 -13.15 -3.74
CA MET A 156 9.76 -11.94 -3.01
C MET A 156 9.94 -10.71 -3.90
N TYR A 157 9.25 -9.63 -3.56
CA TYR A 157 9.38 -8.33 -4.24
C TYR A 157 10.26 -7.43 -3.38
N VAL A 158 11.42 -7.06 -3.91
CA VAL A 158 12.39 -6.19 -3.23
C VAL A 158 12.32 -4.78 -3.78
N ASN A 159 12.86 -3.83 -3.02
CA ASN A 159 13.00 -2.45 -3.49
C ASN A 159 14.19 -2.31 -4.44
N VAL A 160 13.96 -1.61 -5.55
CA VAL A 160 14.94 -1.43 -6.63
C VAL A 160 15.05 0.04 -7.00
N ASN A 161 16.11 0.38 -7.73
CA ASN A 161 16.25 1.70 -8.32
C ASN A 161 15.33 1.80 -9.52
N MET A 162 14.50 2.84 -9.57
CA MET A 162 13.51 3.00 -10.63
C MET A 162 14.15 3.04 -12.03
N TYR A 163 15.34 3.62 -12.21
CA TYR A 163 15.96 3.75 -13.54
C TYR A 163 16.71 2.49 -13.99
N SER A 164 17.33 1.76 -13.07
CA SER A 164 18.21 0.63 -13.39
C SER A 164 17.63 -0.74 -13.07
N GLY A 165 16.56 -0.82 -12.26
CA GLY A 165 15.98 -2.08 -11.79
C GLY A 165 16.87 -2.88 -10.81
N ARG A 166 18.02 -2.31 -10.40
CA ARG A 166 18.95 -2.95 -9.45
C ARG A 166 18.40 -2.83 -8.03
N THR A 167 18.56 -3.88 -7.23
CA THR A 167 18.18 -3.87 -5.81
C THR A 167 18.85 -2.70 -5.07
N MET A 168 18.06 -1.87 -4.41
CA MET A 168 18.53 -0.69 -3.68
C MET A 168 18.59 -0.89 -2.18
N THR A 169 17.66 -1.65 -1.61
CA THR A 169 17.59 -1.88 -0.17
C THR A 169 17.49 -3.36 0.15
N THR A 170 17.82 -3.70 1.39
CA THR A 170 17.71 -5.06 1.94
C THR A 170 16.52 -5.22 2.87
N TRP A 171 15.59 -4.26 2.86
CA TRP A 171 14.36 -4.28 3.64
C TRP A 171 13.12 -4.22 2.77
N ILE A 172 12.02 -4.76 3.30
CA ILE A 172 10.64 -4.57 2.82
C ILE A 172 9.82 -4.01 3.98
N ASP A 173 8.86 -3.13 3.69
CA ASP A 173 7.96 -2.58 4.70
C ASP A 173 6.67 -3.39 4.86
N ALA A 174 5.99 -3.20 5.99
CA ALA A 174 4.76 -3.91 6.33
C ALA A 174 3.60 -3.59 5.35
N LEU A 175 3.59 -2.40 4.74
CA LEU A 175 2.51 -1.96 3.85
C LEU A 175 2.49 -2.78 2.55
N ALA A 176 3.66 -3.25 2.11
CA ALA A 176 3.77 -4.19 0.98
C ALA A 176 2.97 -5.49 1.17
N ALA A 177 2.51 -5.80 2.39
CA ALA A 177 1.60 -6.92 2.66
C ALA A 177 0.19 -6.73 2.05
N ALA A 178 -0.14 -5.57 1.48
CA ALA A 178 -1.36 -5.32 0.72
C ALA A 178 -1.25 -5.82 -0.73
N TRP A 179 -0.03 -5.95 -1.27
CA TRP A 179 0.22 -6.37 -2.64
C TRP A 179 -0.40 -7.73 -3.04
N PRO A 180 -0.41 -8.77 -2.19
CA PRO A 180 -1.08 -10.02 -2.51
C PRO A 180 -2.56 -9.83 -2.90
N ALA A 181 -3.28 -8.90 -2.26
CA ALA A 181 -4.64 -8.57 -2.64
C ALA A 181 -4.72 -8.02 -4.08
N CYS A 182 -3.82 -7.10 -4.45
CA CYS A 182 -3.74 -6.58 -5.82
C CYS A 182 -3.44 -7.69 -6.84
N GLN A 183 -2.50 -8.59 -6.53
CA GLN A 183 -2.18 -9.75 -7.38
C GLN A 183 -3.40 -10.65 -7.59
N LEU A 184 -4.13 -10.93 -6.51
CA LEU A 184 -5.34 -11.75 -6.54
C LEU A 184 -6.45 -11.11 -7.37
N LEU A 185 -6.73 -9.82 -7.16
CA LEU A 185 -7.74 -9.07 -7.90
C LEU A 185 -7.40 -8.97 -9.40
N ALA A 186 -6.11 -9.00 -9.75
CA ALA A 186 -5.64 -9.07 -11.13
C ALA A 186 -5.73 -10.48 -11.74
N GLY A 187 -6.09 -11.49 -10.95
CA GLY A 187 -6.23 -12.89 -11.36
C GLY A 187 -4.97 -13.76 -11.18
N ASP A 188 -3.89 -13.22 -10.61
CA ASP A 188 -2.63 -13.96 -10.37
C ASP A 188 -2.65 -14.61 -8.97
N ILE A 189 -3.51 -15.62 -8.81
CA ILE A 189 -3.77 -16.27 -7.52
C ILE A 189 -2.52 -16.96 -6.98
N GLU A 190 -1.75 -17.67 -7.81
CA GLU A 190 -0.55 -18.38 -7.35
C GLU A 190 0.51 -17.41 -6.80
N GLU A 191 0.75 -16.31 -7.52
CA GLU A 191 1.72 -15.30 -7.09
C GLU A 191 1.24 -14.56 -5.83
N SER A 192 -0.06 -14.30 -5.70
CA SER A 192 -0.68 -13.76 -4.48
C SER A 192 -0.43 -14.65 -3.27
N ILE A 193 -0.68 -15.96 -3.39
CA ILE A 193 -0.40 -16.96 -2.33
C ILE A 193 1.07 -16.90 -1.93
N CYS A 194 1.97 -16.79 -2.92
CA CYS A 194 3.40 -16.71 -2.69
C CYS A 194 3.80 -15.48 -1.87
N THR A 195 3.41 -14.30 -2.35
CA THR A 195 3.77 -13.04 -1.70
C THR A 195 3.18 -12.96 -0.30
N HIS A 196 1.93 -13.41 -0.10
CA HIS A 196 1.29 -13.48 1.22
C HIS A 196 2.08 -14.34 2.21
N MET A 197 2.62 -15.47 1.74
CA MET A 197 3.38 -16.40 2.57
C MET A 197 4.67 -15.77 3.12
N VAL A 198 5.30 -14.82 2.41
CA VAL A 198 6.46 -14.07 2.93
C VAL A 198 6.08 -13.32 4.20
N PHE A 199 5.03 -12.49 4.13
CA PHE A 199 4.60 -11.66 5.25
C PHE A 199 4.02 -12.49 6.41
N PHE A 200 3.29 -13.57 6.10
CA PHE A 200 2.80 -14.47 7.13
C PHE A 200 3.94 -15.18 7.86
N ASN A 201 5.01 -15.59 7.17
CA ASN A 201 6.18 -16.18 7.84
C ASN A 201 6.89 -15.18 8.76
N ILE A 202 6.97 -13.90 8.38
CA ILE A 202 7.51 -12.85 9.25
C ILE A 202 6.62 -12.70 10.49
N TRP A 203 5.29 -12.62 10.31
CA TRP A 203 4.34 -12.59 11.43
C TRP A 203 4.51 -13.81 12.34
N ARG A 204 4.68 -15.01 11.79
CA ARG A 204 4.88 -16.23 12.58
C ARG A 204 6.18 -16.23 13.39
N ARG A 205 7.19 -15.49 12.96
CA ARG A 205 8.46 -15.37 13.69
C ARG A 205 8.39 -14.35 14.83
N PHE A 206 7.76 -13.21 14.59
CA PHE A 206 7.75 -12.09 15.55
C PHE A 206 6.41 -11.88 16.24
N ASP A 207 5.44 -12.79 16.04
CA ASP A 207 4.04 -12.68 16.43
C ASP A 207 3.26 -11.47 15.87
N LEU A 208 3.94 -10.51 15.26
CA LEU A 208 3.43 -9.27 14.69
C LEU A 208 4.34 -8.90 13.50
N LEU A 209 3.86 -8.08 12.56
CA LEU A 209 4.68 -7.67 11.42
C LEU A 209 5.48 -6.40 11.79
N PRO A 210 6.83 -6.43 11.87
CA PRO A 210 7.61 -5.21 12.05
C PRO A 210 7.39 -4.26 10.87
N GLU A 211 7.39 -2.96 11.13
CA GLU A 211 7.18 -1.92 10.11
C GLU A 211 8.16 -2.06 8.95
N ARG A 212 9.42 -2.44 9.21
CA ARG A 212 10.38 -2.86 8.19
C ARG A 212 11.11 -4.11 8.60
N TYR A 213 11.17 -5.07 7.68
CA TYR A 213 11.90 -6.32 7.84
C TYR A 213 13.10 -6.36 6.89
N ASN A 214 14.30 -6.54 7.44
CA ASN A 214 15.51 -6.73 6.65
C ASN A 214 15.62 -8.20 6.24
N TRP A 215 15.42 -8.50 4.95
CA TRP A 215 15.41 -9.88 4.44
C TRP A 215 16.81 -10.49 4.30
N HIS A 216 17.86 -9.67 4.30
CA HIS A 216 19.23 -10.17 4.27
C HIS A 216 19.70 -10.58 5.68
N GLN A 217 19.45 -9.73 6.68
CA GLN A 217 19.79 -10.01 8.08
C GLN A 217 18.75 -10.92 8.76
N SER A 218 17.56 -11.02 8.17
CA SER A 218 16.40 -11.70 8.75
C SER A 218 16.00 -11.15 10.11
N GLU A 219 16.03 -9.83 10.28
CA GLU A 219 15.71 -9.10 11.52
C GLU A 219 14.85 -7.86 11.22
N PRO A 220 14.11 -7.33 12.21
CA PRO A 220 13.43 -6.05 12.08
C PRO A 220 14.45 -4.91 11.89
N GLU A 221 14.26 -4.10 10.86
CA GLU A 221 15.00 -2.83 10.68
C GLU A 221 14.26 -1.68 11.37
N LEU A 222 12.92 -1.70 11.32
CA LEU A 222 12.05 -0.88 12.15
C LEU A 222 11.10 -1.82 12.89
N SER A 223 11.32 -1.96 14.20
CA SER A 223 10.67 -2.98 15.02
C SER A 223 9.23 -2.70 15.41
N PHE A 224 8.72 -1.48 15.25
CA PHE A 224 7.38 -1.16 15.74
C PHE A 224 6.29 -1.80 14.86
N TYR A 225 5.14 -2.12 15.45
CA TYR A 225 3.93 -2.56 14.77
C TYR A 225 2.77 -1.62 15.14
N PRO A 226 2.39 -0.70 14.25
CA PRO A 226 1.37 0.31 14.52
C PRO A 226 -0.03 -0.20 14.18
N LEU A 227 -0.32 -1.48 14.44
CA LEU A 227 -1.64 -2.10 14.21
C LEU A 227 -2.05 -2.20 12.72
N ARG A 228 -1.05 -2.32 11.83
CA ARG A 228 -1.15 -2.41 10.35
C ARG A 228 -2.21 -3.41 9.85
N PRO A 229 -3.08 -3.04 8.88
CA PRO A 229 -4.15 -3.89 8.36
C PRO A 229 -3.77 -4.80 7.19
N GLU A 230 -2.67 -4.54 6.50
CA GLU A 230 -2.46 -4.96 5.12
C GLU A 230 -2.39 -6.49 4.96
N LEU A 231 -1.75 -7.18 5.91
CA LEU A 231 -1.74 -8.65 5.92
C LEU A 231 -3.13 -9.25 6.19
N ALA A 232 -3.95 -8.58 7.01
CA ALA A 232 -5.32 -9.03 7.28
C ALA A 232 -6.21 -8.82 6.05
N GLU A 233 -6.04 -7.71 5.31
CA GLU A 233 -6.70 -7.48 4.02
C GLU A 233 -6.38 -8.62 3.04
N SER A 234 -5.09 -8.87 2.79
CA SER A 234 -4.66 -9.92 1.87
C SER A 234 -5.14 -11.30 2.29
N THR A 235 -5.14 -11.60 3.59
CA THR A 235 -5.69 -12.86 4.15
C THR A 235 -7.18 -12.98 3.87
N TYR A 236 -7.95 -11.91 4.07
CA TYR A 236 -9.38 -11.87 3.78
C TYR A 236 -9.66 -12.12 2.30
N GLN A 237 -8.98 -11.40 1.41
CA GLN A 237 -9.24 -11.55 -0.01
C GLN A 237 -8.86 -12.95 -0.51
N LEU A 238 -7.72 -13.50 -0.07
CA LEU A 238 -7.31 -14.87 -0.38
C LEU A 238 -8.31 -15.91 0.13
N TYR A 239 -8.83 -15.74 1.34
CA TYR A 239 -9.92 -16.58 1.84
C TYR A 239 -11.15 -16.48 0.93
N GLN A 240 -11.55 -15.27 0.54
CA GLN A 240 -12.75 -15.10 -0.29
C GLN A 240 -12.61 -15.76 -1.67
N ALA A 241 -11.45 -15.65 -2.30
CA ALA A 241 -11.22 -16.23 -3.63
C ALA A 241 -11.03 -17.75 -3.60
N THR A 242 -10.35 -18.28 -2.58
CA THR A 242 -9.95 -19.70 -2.56
C THR A 242 -10.83 -20.58 -1.67
N LYS A 243 -11.54 -19.97 -0.71
CA LYS A 243 -12.23 -20.64 0.39
C LYS A 243 -11.35 -21.61 1.19
N ASN A 244 -10.03 -21.47 1.10
CA ASN A 244 -9.10 -22.35 1.78
C ASN A 244 -9.08 -22.04 3.29
N PRO A 245 -9.38 -23.03 4.16
CA PRO A 245 -9.44 -22.83 5.62
C PRO A 245 -8.09 -22.41 6.23
N PHE A 246 -6.97 -22.57 5.50
CA PHE A 246 -5.68 -22.03 5.91
C PHE A 246 -5.76 -20.53 6.27
N TYR A 247 -6.48 -19.73 5.48
CA TYR A 247 -6.59 -18.28 5.74
C TYR A 247 -7.45 -17.94 6.96
N LEU A 248 -8.41 -18.80 7.32
CA LEU A 248 -9.12 -18.69 8.61
C LEU A 248 -8.16 -18.91 9.79
N HIS A 249 -7.25 -19.87 9.65
CA HIS A 249 -6.21 -20.13 10.65
C HIS A 249 -5.21 -18.96 10.75
N VAL A 250 -4.79 -18.39 9.62
CA VAL A 250 -3.97 -17.17 9.58
C VAL A 250 -4.67 -16.03 10.33
N GLY A 251 -5.94 -15.74 10.01
CA GLY A 251 -6.71 -14.68 10.67
C GLY A 251 -6.87 -14.89 12.18
N ARG A 252 -7.06 -16.14 12.63
CA ARG A 252 -7.08 -16.49 14.06
C ARG A 252 -5.75 -16.18 14.74
N ILE A 253 -4.63 -16.61 14.15
CA ILE A 253 -3.29 -16.34 14.69
C ILE A 253 -3.06 -14.84 14.81
N MET A 254 -3.42 -14.07 13.78
CA MET A 254 -3.27 -12.61 13.83
C MET A 254 -4.10 -11.98 14.95
N LEU A 255 -5.37 -12.38 15.09
CA LEU A 255 -6.24 -11.88 16.16
C LEU A 255 -5.69 -12.23 17.55
N GLU A 256 -5.23 -13.46 17.75
CA GLU A 256 -4.66 -13.91 19.02
C GLU A 256 -3.39 -13.13 19.38
N SER A 257 -2.49 -12.93 18.41
CA SER A 257 -1.30 -12.10 18.58
C SER A 257 -1.62 -10.67 18.98
N ILE A 258 -2.53 -10.01 18.25
CA ILE A 258 -2.95 -8.62 18.53
C ILE A 258 -3.57 -8.56 19.93
N ASN A 259 -4.51 -9.45 20.25
CA ASN A 259 -5.14 -9.49 21.58
C ASN A 259 -4.15 -9.72 22.72
N LYS A 260 -3.08 -10.49 22.48
CA LYS A 260 -2.08 -10.81 23.48
C LYS A 260 -1.08 -9.68 23.69
N TYR A 261 -0.63 -9.05 22.61
CA TYR A 261 0.54 -8.16 22.65
C TYR A 261 0.21 -6.68 22.50
N SER A 262 -0.94 -6.30 21.94
CA SER A 262 -1.30 -4.89 21.77
C SER A 262 -2.50 -4.44 22.60
N ARG A 263 -3.21 -5.34 23.30
CA ARG A 263 -4.35 -4.95 24.13
C ARG A 263 -3.92 -4.14 25.36
N SER A 264 -4.61 -3.03 25.60
CA SER A 264 -4.48 -2.20 26.81
C SER A 264 -5.81 -2.14 27.57
N ASP A 265 -5.83 -1.46 28.72
CA ASP A 265 -7.03 -1.33 29.56
C ASP A 265 -8.20 -0.65 28.84
N CYS A 266 -7.91 0.29 27.93
CA CYS A 266 -8.90 1.12 27.24
C CYS A 266 -8.89 0.98 25.70
N GLY A 267 -8.18 -0.01 25.15
CA GLY A 267 -8.15 -0.23 23.71
C GLY A 267 -7.02 -1.14 23.25
N TYR A 268 -6.40 -0.75 22.14
CA TYR A 268 -5.21 -1.39 21.60
C TYR A 268 -4.13 -0.34 21.35
N ALA A 269 -2.87 -0.73 21.50
CA ALA A 269 -1.72 0.13 21.44
C ALA A 269 -0.76 -0.31 20.34
N THR A 270 -0.10 0.65 19.71
CA THR A 270 1.09 0.38 18.89
C THR A 270 2.11 -0.37 19.73
N VAL A 271 2.65 -1.45 19.18
CA VAL A 271 3.77 -2.17 19.79
C VAL A 271 5.04 -1.47 19.34
N HIS A 272 5.81 -0.91 20.28
CA HIS A 272 7.04 -0.15 20.01
C HIS A 272 8.14 -1.04 19.43
N ASP A 273 8.29 -2.26 19.94
CA ASP A 273 9.24 -3.24 19.42
C ASP A 273 8.63 -4.65 19.41
N VAL A 274 8.57 -5.28 18.24
CA VAL A 274 8.03 -6.64 18.08
C VAL A 274 8.89 -7.72 18.77
N GLN A 275 10.09 -7.43 19.25
CA GLN A 275 10.92 -8.39 19.97
C GLN A 275 10.60 -8.41 21.45
N ASP A 276 10.53 -7.24 22.10
CA ASP A 276 10.28 -7.12 23.54
C ASP A 276 8.80 -6.91 23.91
N LYS A 277 7.95 -6.59 22.91
CA LYS A 277 6.51 -6.33 23.03
C LYS A 277 6.16 -5.10 23.89
N SER A 278 7.07 -4.14 24.03
CA SER A 278 6.80 -2.86 24.67
C SER A 278 5.72 -2.08 23.89
N LEU A 279 4.94 -1.26 24.59
CA LEU A 279 3.79 -0.54 24.05
C LEU A 279 4.03 0.97 24.01
N GLU A 280 3.49 1.61 22.98
CA GLU A 280 3.31 3.06 22.90
C GLU A 280 1.86 3.44 23.24
N ASP A 281 1.65 4.56 23.92
CA ASP A 281 0.29 5.08 24.19
C ASP A 281 -0.31 5.74 22.94
N ARG A 282 -0.55 4.93 21.91
CA ARG A 282 -1.07 5.35 20.61
C ARG A 282 -1.88 4.24 19.96
N MET A 283 -3.09 4.56 19.50
CA MET A 283 -3.90 3.68 18.67
C MET A 283 -4.16 4.37 17.33
N GLU A 284 -3.73 3.75 16.24
CA GLU A 284 -3.99 4.29 14.92
C GLU A 284 -5.46 4.14 14.52
N SER A 285 -6.03 5.17 13.89
CA SER A 285 -7.45 5.15 13.49
C SER A 285 -7.80 4.01 12.55
N PHE A 286 -6.84 3.61 11.69
CA PHE A 286 -7.01 2.51 10.75
C PHE A 286 -7.16 1.14 11.42
N PHE A 287 -6.75 0.97 12.67
CA PHE A 287 -6.98 -0.28 13.39
C PHE A 287 -8.47 -0.63 13.43
N LEU A 288 -9.31 0.35 13.73
CA LEU A 288 -10.76 0.16 13.79
C LEU A 288 -11.40 0.11 12.39
N SER A 289 -10.95 0.96 11.47
CA SER A 289 -11.56 1.01 10.13
C SER A 289 -11.08 -0.11 9.20
N GLU A 290 -9.97 -0.78 9.48
CA GLU A 290 -9.35 -1.74 8.56
C GLU A 290 -9.00 -3.05 9.26
N THR A 291 -8.07 -3.07 10.21
CA THR A 291 -7.58 -4.31 10.84
C THR A 291 -8.71 -5.10 11.49
N CYS A 292 -9.52 -4.45 12.35
CA CYS A 292 -10.70 -5.07 12.95
C CYS A 292 -11.73 -5.51 11.91
N LYS A 293 -11.96 -4.70 10.87
CA LYS A 293 -12.91 -5.01 9.79
C LYS A 293 -12.49 -6.28 9.05
N TYR A 294 -11.25 -6.37 8.59
CA TYR A 294 -10.78 -7.53 7.85
C TYR A 294 -10.71 -8.79 8.72
N LEU A 295 -10.24 -8.69 9.96
CA LEU A 295 -10.25 -9.83 10.88
C LEU A 295 -11.68 -10.30 11.19
N TYR A 296 -12.63 -9.38 11.39
CA TYR A 296 -14.04 -9.73 11.55
C TYR A 296 -14.57 -10.46 10.31
N LEU A 297 -14.30 -9.94 9.11
CA LEU A 297 -14.74 -10.55 7.86
C LEU A 297 -14.11 -11.93 7.61
N VAL A 298 -12.86 -12.18 8.00
CA VAL A 298 -12.26 -13.52 7.95
C VAL A 298 -12.94 -14.46 8.95
N ILE A 299 -13.10 -14.00 10.19
CA ILE A 299 -13.51 -14.86 11.31
C ILE A 299 -15.00 -15.18 11.28
N ILE A 300 -15.87 -14.27 10.83
CA ILE A 300 -17.31 -14.54 10.75
C ILE A 300 -17.60 -15.76 9.86
N HIS A 301 -16.80 -15.97 8.82
CA HIS A 301 -16.90 -17.15 7.97
C HIS A 301 -16.43 -18.45 8.63
N SER A 302 -15.73 -18.39 9.76
CA SER A 302 -15.43 -19.57 10.59
C SER A 302 -16.66 -20.05 11.40
N PHE A 303 -17.69 -19.21 11.52
CA PHE A 303 -18.90 -19.49 12.30
C PHE A 303 -20.13 -19.81 11.44
N ILE A 304 -20.03 -19.65 10.12
CA ILE A 304 -21.10 -20.01 9.19
C ILE A 304 -20.81 -21.43 8.69
N PRO A 305 -21.60 -22.44 9.10
CA PRO A 305 -21.35 -23.86 8.80
C PRO A 305 -21.46 -24.21 7.32
#